data_AF-A0A562JA71-F1
#
_entry.id   AF-A0A562JA71-F1
#
_cell.length_a   1.000
_cell.length_b   1.000
_cell.length_c   1.000
_cell.angle_alpha   90.00
_cell.angle_beta   90.00
_cell.angle_gamma   90.00
#
_symmetry.space_group_name_H-M   'P 1'
#
loop_
_entity.id
_entity.type
_entity.pdbx_description
1 polymer ?
#
loop_
_entity_poly.entity_id
_entity_poly.type
_entity_poly.pdbx_seq_one_letter_code
_entity_poly.pdbx_strand_id
1 'polypeptide(L)'
;MKLMFKTYTDYLNKTALTFSETFIDVKTGNNTPISPKVKEQIEYHATNQTLMHLVLSALHNYLHPKTSNSNNEIILAELAELRRLIEGASIPSNRTRNHEIAFKNNTEKADLDINEVVDVLEAFGG
;
A
#
# COMPACT_ATOMS: atom_id res chain seq x y z
N MET A 1 7.69 38.37 5.39
CA MET A 1 7.00 37.39 4.54
C MET A 1 5.68 37.05 5.22
N LYS A 2 4.53 37.38 4.61
CA LYS A 2 3.21 37.16 5.22
C LYS A 2 2.83 35.70 5.02
N LEU A 3 2.70 34.92 6.10
CA LEU A 3 2.19 33.56 6.02
C LEU A 3 0.71 33.60 5.62
N MET A 4 0.41 33.09 4.43
CA MET A 4 -0.96 32.87 3.99
C MET A 4 -1.36 31.46 4.38
N PHE A 5 -2.39 31.36 5.22
CA PHE A 5 -2.98 30.11 5.65
C PHE A 5 -4.33 29.91 4.97
N LYS A 6 -4.58 28.71 4.45
CA LYS A 6 -5.87 28.29 3.91
C LYS A 6 -6.40 27.12 4.73
N THR A 7 -7.68 27.21 5.10
CA THR A 7 -8.36 26.16 5.87
C THR A 7 -9.30 25.38 4.97
N TYR A 8 -9.18 24.06 5.01
CA TYR A 8 -10.03 23.11 4.30
C TYR A 8 -10.84 22.33 5.32
N THR A 9 -12.15 22.18 5.10
CA THR A 9 -13.04 21.52 6.05
C THR A 9 -13.77 20.39 5.37
N ASP A 10 -13.73 19.22 6.00
CA ASP A 10 -14.59 18.08 5.77
C ASP A 10 -15.65 18.08 6.88
N TYR A 11 -16.88 18.43 6.49
CA TYR A 11 -18.03 18.56 7.38
C TYR A 11 -18.60 17.19 7.77
N LEU A 12 -18.43 16.16 6.93
CA LEU A 12 -18.93 14.82 7.21
C LEU A 12 -18.15 14.18 8.36
N ASN A 13 -16.82 14.22 8.27
CA ASN A 13 -15.92 13.67 9.29
C ASN A 13 -15.47 14.73 10.31
N LYS A 14 -16.08 15.92 10.30
CA LYS A 14 -15.76 17.06 11.19
C LYS A 14 -14.24 17.32 11.30
N THR A 15 -13.55 17.23 10.16
CA THR A 15 -12.09 17.37 10.07
C THR A 15 -11.76 18.70 9.44
N ALA A 16 -10.94 19.50 10.09
CA ALA A 16 -10.44 20.77 9.55
C ALA A 16 -8.93 20.72 9.40
N LEU A 17 -8.43 21.15 8.24
CA LEU A 17 -7.04 21.07 7.85
C LEU A 17 -6.57 22.47 7.45
N THR A 18 -5.65 23.03 8.22
CA THR A 18 -5.08 24.37 7.94
C THR A 18 -3.68 24.23 7.36
N PHE A 19 -3.46 24.79 6.18
CA PHE A 19 -2.19 24.68 5.46
C PHE A 19 -1.60 26.06 5.18
N SER A 20 -0.28 26.18 5.38
CA SER A 20 0.55 27.28 4.89
C SER A 20 0.91 27.04 3.42
N GLU A 21 1.30 28.07 2.67
CA GLU A 21 1.83 27.89 1.32
C GLU A 21 3.24 27.27 1.27
N THR A 22 3.90 27.20 2.42
CA THR A 22 5.26 26.66 2.59
C THR A 22 5.29 25.64 3.72
N PHE A 23 6.21 24.68 3.62
CA PHE A 23 6.51 23.71 4.66
C PHE A 23 8.00 23.74 4.99
N ILE A 24 8.36 23.34 6.20
CA ILE A 24 9.76 23.23 6.62
C ILE A 24 10.25 21.85 6.22
N ASP A 25 11.29 21.79 5.39
CA ASP A 25 12.01 20.53 5.19
C ASP A 25 12.85 20.25 6.44
N VAL A 26 12.47 19.21 7.18
CA VAL A 26 13.13 18.82 8.43
C VAL A 26 14.61 18.46 8.27
N LYS A 27 15.05 18.09 7.06
CA LYS A 27 16.45 17.74 6.80
C LYS A 27 17.32 18.97 6.58
N THR A 28 16.79 19.98 5.91
CA THR A 28 17.55 21.18 5.51
C THR A 28 17.24 22.40 6.37
N GLY A 29 16.15 22.37 7.13
CA GLY A 29 15.63 23.51 7.89
C GLY A 29 15.03 24.63 7.02
N ASN A 30 14.97 24.44 5.69
CA ASN A 30 14.53 25.46 4.76
C ASN A 30 13.00 25.41 4.55
N ASN A 31 12.41 26.60 4.35
CA ASN A 31 11.03 26.71 3.92
C ASN A 31 10.93 26.42 2.42
N THR A 32 10.21 25.36 2.08
CA THR A 32 9.96 24.93 0.70
C THR A 32 8.50 25.19 0.34
N PRO A 33 8.20 25.74 -0.85
CA PRO A 33 6.83 25.92 -1.30
C PRO A 33 6.13 24.56 -1.47
N ILE A 34 4.86 24.48 -1.09
CA ILE A 34 4.05 23.29 -1.32
C ILE A 34 3.80 23.13 -2.82
N SER A 35 3.99 21.91 -3.32
CA SER A 35 3.78 21.62 -4.74
C SER A 35 2.31 21.81 -5.15
N PRO A 36 2.03 22.28 -6.38
CA PRO A 36 0.65 22.47 -6.86
C PRO A 36 -0.19 21.19 -6.78
N LYS A 37 0.42 20.03 -7.07
CA LYS A 37 -0.24 18.72 -7.01
C LYS A 37 -0.78 18.39 -5.61
N VAL A 38 -0.04 18.74 -4.55
CA VAL A 38 -0.52 18.53 -3.17
C VAL A 38 -1.72 19.43 -2.87
N LYS A 39 -1.68 20.69 -3.32
CA LYS A 39 -2.81 21.62 -3.15
C LYS A 39 -4.08 21.09 -3.85
N GLU A 40 -3.94 20.59 -5.07
CA GLU A 40 -5.04 19.99 -5.83
C GLU A 40 -5.65 18.78 -5.12
N GLN A 41 -4.81 17.89 -4.56
CA GLN A 41 -5.30 16.74 -3.80
C GLN A 41 -6.07 17.15 -2.54
N ILE A 42 -5.56 18.13 -1.79
CA ILE A 42 -6.26 18.66 -0.60
C ILE A 42 -7.62 19.24 -1.00
N GLU A 43 -7.68 20.00 -2.10
CA GLU A 43 -8.93 20.58 -2.63
C GLU A 43 -9.93 19.52 -3.08
N TYR A 44 -9.46 18.49 -3.78
CA TYR A 44 -10.28 17.36 -4.19
C TYR A 44 -10.87 16.65 -2.97
N HIS A 45 -10.06 16.30 -1.97
CA HIS A 45 -10.52 15.58 -0.79
C HIS A 45 -11.42 16.42 0.13
N ALA A 46 -11.19 17.73 0.21
CA ALA A 46 -12.08 18.64 0.93
C ALA A 46 -13.46 18.73 0.25
N THR A 47 -13.49 18.83 -1.08
CA THR A 47 -14.74 18.87 -1.85
C THR A 47 -15.53 17.57 -1.69
N ASN A 48 -14.85 16.43 -1.74
CA ASN A 48 -15.47 15.10 -1.65
C ASN A 48 -15.70 14.60 -0.22
N GLN A 49 -15.45 15.41 0.82
CA GLN A 49 -15.62 15.01 2.22
C GLN A 49 -14.82 13.74 2.60
N THR A 50 -13.59 13.65 2.09
CA THR A 50 -12.65 12.53 2.32
C THR A 50 -11.30 13.02 2.85
N LEU A 51 -11.30 14.18 3.52
CA LEU A 51 -10.06 14.81 3.99
C LEU A 51 -9.38 13.97 5.08
N MET A 52 -10.16 13.32 5.93
CA MET A 52 -9.66 12.37 6.92
C MET A 52 -8.90 11.21 6.26
N HIS A 53 -9.45 10.67 5.16
CA HIS A 53 -8.81 9.57 4.43
C HIS A 53 -7.46 9.97 3.83
N LEU A 54 -7.37 11.18 3.27
CA LEU A 54 -6.11 11.74 2.77
C LEU A 54 -5.06 11.81 3.88
N VAL A 55 -5.43 12.36 5.04
CA VAL A 55 -4.51 12.53 6.19
C VAL A 55 -4.04 11.19 6.71
N LEU A 56 -4.96 10.25 6.96
CA LEU A 56 -4.63 8.93 7.47
C LEU A 56 -3.75 8.15 6.49
N SER A 57 -4.05 8.21 5.19
CA SER A 57 -3.25 7.55 4.17
C SER A 57 -1.85 8.16 4.04
N ALA A 58 -1.74 9.48 4.14
CA ALA A 58 -0.44 10.17 4.11
C ALA A 58 0.41 9.80 5.34
N LEU A 59 -0.19 9.81 6.54
CA LEU A 59 0.48 9.41 7.78
C LEU A 59 0.90 7.94 7.73
N HIS A 60 0.01 7.06 7.27
CA HIS A 60 0.32 5.64 7.12
C HIS A 60 1.51 5.43 6.19
N ASN A 61 1.54 6.07 5.01
CA ASN A 61 2.68 5.96 4.08
C ASN A 61 3.97 6.59 4.63
N TYR A 62 3.87 7.60 5.49
CA TYR A 62 5.03 8.22 6.13
C TYR A 62 5.63 7.33 7.23
N LEU A 63 4.78 6.74 8.07
CA LEU A 63 5.19 5.87 9.18
C LEU A 63 5.56 4.46 8.73
N HIS A 64 4.90 3.98 7.67
CA HIS A 64 5.16 2.71 7.02
C HIS A 64 5.64 2.97 5.59
N PRO A 65 6.85 3.53 5.41
CA PRO A 65 7.40 3.65 4.08
C PRO A 65 7.43 2.25 3.50
N LYS A 66 6.69 2.02 2.42
CA LYS A 66 6.75 0.75 1.68
C LYS A 66 8.22 0.53 1.39
N THR A 67 8.83 -0.44 2.08
CA THR A 67 10.18 -0.90 1.78
C THR A 67 10.13 -1.22 0.31
N SER A 68 10.83 -0.41 -0.50
CA SER A 68 10.91 -0.60 -1.94
C SER A 68 11.16 -2.09 -2.17
N ASN A 69 10.23 -2.71 -2.89
CA ASN A 69 9.97 -4.14 -2.99
C ASN A 69 11.10 -4.94 -3.68
N SER A 70 12.38 -4.54 -3.59
CA SER A 70 13.48 -5.32 -4.13
C SER A 70 13.63 -6.66 -3.41
N ASN A 71 13.41 -6.68 -2.09
CA ASN A 71 13.65 -7.89 -1.30
C ASN A 71 12.47 -8.85 -1.32
N ASN A 72 11.24 -8.37 -1.44
CA ASN A 72 10.08 -9.27 -1.52
C ASN A 72 10.04 -10.03 -2.84
N GLU A 73 10.41 -9.41 -3.97
CA GLU A 73 10.52 -10.15 -5.24
C GLU A 73 11.63 -11.20 -5.20
N ILE A 74 12.77 -10.89 -4.57
CA ILE A 74 13.87 -11.84 -4.38
C ILE A 74 13.47 -12.98 -3.43
N ILE A 75 12.84 -12.66 -2.28
CA ILE A 75 12.35 -13.66 -1.33
C ILE A 75 11.28 -14.54 -1.96
N LEU A 76 10.37 -13.97 -2.75
CA LEU A 76 9.35 -14.75 -3.48
C LEU A 76 9.98 -15.63 -4.57
N ALA A 77 11.04 -15.17 -5.23
CA ALA A 77 11.79 -15.97 -6.20
C ALA A 77 12.55 -17.12 -5.51
N GLU A 78 13.20 -16.86 -4.37
CA GLU A 78 13.90 -17.88 -3.57
C GLU A 78 12.92 -18.91 -3.00
N LEU A 79 11.75 -18.48 -2.50
CA LEU A 79 10.70 -19.38 -2.03
C LEU A 79 10.11 -20.23 -3.18
N ALA A 80 9.98 -19.66 -4.38
CA ALA A 80 9.57 -20.40 -5.57
C ALA A 80 10.62 -21.45 -5.99
N GLU A 81 11.90 -21.15 -5.82
CA GLU A 81 13.00 -22.07 -6.11
C GLU A 81 13.04 -23.24 -5.09
N LEU A 82 12.88 -22.93 -3.80
CA LEU A 82 12.76 -23.95 -2.74
C LEU A 82 11.56 -24.87 -2.98
N ARG A 83 10.41 -24.31 -3.36
CA ARG A 83 9.22 -25.08 -3.73
C ARG A 83 9.51 -26.03 -4.89
N ARG A 84 10.19 -25.56 -5.94
CA ARG A 84 10.55 -26.39 -7.10
C ARG A 84 11.50 -27.53 -6.74
N LEU A 85 12.42 -27.30 -5.80
CA LEU A 85 13.36 -28.32 -5.32
C LEU A 85 12.65 -29.43 -4.52
N ILE A 86 11.69 -29.05 -3.69
CA ILE A 86 10.87 -29.97 -2.87
C ILE A 86 9.92 -30.79 -3.75
N GLU A 87 9.28 -30.15 -4.72
CA GLU A 87 8.37 -30.79 -5.67
C GLU A 87 9.14 -31.70 -6.67
N GLY A 88 10.33 -31.29 -7.09
CA GLY A 88 11.21 -32.07 -7.98
C GLY A 88 11.83 -33.31 -7.32
N ALA A 89 11.93 -33.35 -6.00
CA ALA A 89 12.36 -34.52 -5.23
C ALA A 89 11.22 -35.54 -4.99
N SER A 90 9.98 -35.19 -5.34
CA SER A 90 8.77 -35.92 -4.92
C SER A 90 8.01 -36.55 -6.10
N ILE A 91 8.67 -37.23 -7.05
CA ILE A 91 7.98 -38.18 -7.94
C ILE A 91 8.85 -39.43 -8.18
N PRO A 92 8.54 -40.59 -7.58
CA PRO A 92 9.00 -41.86 -8.10
C PRO A 92 8.12 -42.28 -9.27
N SER A 93 8.77 -42.51 -10.42
CA SER A 93 8.44 -43.49 -11.46
C SER A 93 6.96 -43.91 -11.62
N ASN A 94 6.28 -43.38 -12.64
CA ASN A 94 5.64 -44.21 -13.67
C ASN A 94 4.91 -43.42 -14.76
N ARG A 95 5.01 -43.93 -16.00
CA ARG A 95 4.10 -43.80 -17.16
C ARG A 95 4.35 -42.67 -18.19
N THR A 96 5.12 -43.07 -19.21
CA THR A 96 4.74 -43.15 -20.65
C THR A 96 4.16 -41.94 -21.40
N ARG A 97 4.92 -41.55 -22.45
CA ARG A 97 4.55 -41.18 -23.83
C ARG A 97 3.49 -40.09 -24.10
N ASN A 98 3.95 -39.12 -24.89
CA ASN A 98 3.30 -38.46 -26.04
C ASN A 98 1.89 -37.87 -25.84
N HIS A 99 1.78 -36.53 -25.83
CA HIS A 99 1.18 -35.78 -26.95
C HIS A 99 1.11 -34.26 -26.66
N GLU A 100 1.05 -33.53 -27.75
CA GLU A 100 0.92 -32.10 -28.00
C GLU A 100 -0.14 -31.31 -27.17
N ILE A 101 0.19 -30.02 -26.98
CA ILE A 101 -0.67 -28.81 -27.04
C ILE A 101 -2.03 -28.83 -26.30
N ALA A 102 -2.19 -27.97 -25.29
CA ALA A 102 -3.33 -27.04 -25.19
C ALA A 102 -3.22 -26.08 -23.98
N PHE A 103 -3.33 -24.79 -24.26
CA PHE A 103 -3.67 -23.76 -23.27
C PHE A 103 -5.05 -24.06 -22.66
N LYS A 104 -5.17 -24.05 -21.33
CA LYS A 104 -6.46 -23.80 -20.67
C LYS A 104 -6.31 -23.19 -19.28
N ASN A 105 -6.82 -21.97 -19.18
CA ASN A 105 -7.07 -21.21 -17.96
C ASN A 105 -7.92 -22.02 -16.97
N ASN A 106 -7.58 -22.00 -15.69
CA ASN A 106 -8.59 -22.08 -14.63
C ASN A 106 -8.09 -21.37 -13.37
N THR A 107 -8.69 -20.21 -13.12
CA THR A 107 -8.56 -19.39 -11.93
C THR A 107 -9.54 -19.92 -10.89
N GLU A 108 -9.06 -20.58 -9.83
CA GLU A 108 -9.88 -20.83 -8.64
C GLU A 108 -9.45 -19.87 -7.53
N LYS A 109 -10.39 -18.99 -7.16
CA LYS A 109 -10.29 -18.01 -6.07
C LYS A 109 -10.23 -18.77 -4.75
N ALA A 110 -9.14 -18.63 -4.00
CA ALA A 110 -9.14 -18.93 -2.58
C ALA A 110 -9.77 -17.75 -1.84
N ASP A 111 -10.89 -18.01 -1.18
CA ASP A 111 -11.62 -17.07 -0.33
C ASP A 111 -10.80 -16.82 0.93
N LEU A 112 -10.43 -15.56 1.17
CA LEU A 112 -9.65 -15.16 2.36
C LEU A 112 -10.63 -14.94 3.51
N ASP A 113 -10.50 -15.76 4.56
CA ASP A 113 -11.34 -15.68 5.75
C ASP A 113 -11.01 -14.41 6.55
N ILE A 114 -11.98 -13.51 6.60
CA ILE A 114 -11.88 -12.20 7.27
C ILE A 114 -11.68 -12.37 8.78
N ASN A 115 -12.08 -13.50 9.36
CA ASN A 115 -11.90 -13.76 10.79
C ASN A 115 -10.43 -13.91 11.19
N GLU A 116 -9.61 -14.51 10.32
CA GLU A 116 -8.16 -14.65 10.57
C GLU A 116 -7.46 -13.28 10.61
N VAL A 117 -7.95 -12.32 9.82
CA VAL A 117 -7.43 -10.95 9.80
C VAL A 117 -7.80 -10.20 11.10
N VAL A 118 -8.98 -10.45 11.66
CA VAL A 118 -9.44 -9.82 12.91
C VAL A 118 -8.63 -10.31 14.11
N ASP A 119 -8.39 -11.62 14.21
CA ASP A 119 -7.62 -12.23 15.31
C ASP A 119 -6.18 -11.70 15.35
N VAL A 120 -5.57 -11.49 14.18
CA VAL A 120 -4.23 -10.91 14.08
C VAL A 120 -4.24 -9.44 14.53
N LEU A 121 -5.25 -8.67 14.13
CA LEU A 121 -5.33 -7.24 14.52
C LEU A 121 -5.59 -7.06 16.02
N GLU A 122 -6.34 -7.95 16.65
CA GLU A 122 -6.61 -7.92 18.10
C GLU A 122 -5.35 -8.26 18.91
N ALA A 123 -4.52 -9.19 18.41
CA ALA A 123 -3.24 -9.53 19.04
C ALA A 123 -2.20 -8.39 19.04
N PHE A 124 -2.34 -7.41 18.14
CA PHE A 124 -1.49 -6.21 18.08
C PHE A 124 -2.11 -4.98 18.73
N GLY A 125 -3.39 -5.05 19.14
CA GLY A 125 -4.20 -3.91 19.56
C GLY A 125 -4.82 -4.05 20.95
N GLY A 126 -4.10 -4.66 21.90
CA GLY A 126 -4.54 -4.81 23.29
C GLY A 126 -5.16 -3.55 23.90
#